data_AF-A0A2D6AP50-F1
#
_entry.id   AF-A0A2D6AP50-F1
#
_cell.length_a   1.000
_cell.length_b   1.000
_cell.length_c   1.000
_cell.angle_alpha   90.00
_cell.angle_beta   90.00
_cell.angle_gamma   90.00
#
_symmetry.space_group_name_H-M   'P 1'
#
loop_
_entity.id
_entity.type
_entity.pdbx_description
1 polymer ?
#
loop_
_entity_poly.entity_id
_entity_poly.type
_entity_poly.pdbx_seq_one_letter_code
_entity_poly.pdbx_strand_id
1 'polypeptide(L)'
;MAKLTKSALKSIVKECLVEILQDGLLTTQEVINESKGRQPNKSSTQAKASLRRVGLDNIKFSKSTPNKDLKKNIQETARSMTSDPVLSSILADTAMTTLQDQFQATDKGSPAAGSDAATLQASRSNPQDLFGESASKWADLAFSPSSRDVLKP
;
A
#
# COMPACT_ATOMS: atom_id res chain seq x y z
N MET A 1 38.67 16.20 -4.52
CA MET A 1 37.77 15.17 -3.94
C MET A 1 38.18 14.97 -2.49
N ALA A 2 37.37 15.46 -1.54
CA ALA A 2 37.70 15.39 -0.12
C ALA A 2 37.66 13.93 0.33
N LYS A 3 38.81 13.42 0.77
CA LYS A 3 38.92 12.05 1.30
C LYS A 3 38.26 12.03 2.68
N LEU A 4 37.06 11.48 2.75
CA LEU A 4 36.38 11.23 4.02
C LEU A 4 37.26 10.34 4.90
N THR A 5 37.58 10.81 6.10
CA THR A 5 38.34 10.04 7.07
C THR A 5 37.48 8.90 7.58
N LYS A 6 38.10 7.76 7.93
CA LYS A 6 37.38 6.60 8.48
C LYS A 6 36.59 6.96 9.75
N SER A 7 37.03 7.98 10.50
CA SER A 7 36.31 8.51 11.66
C SER A 7 35.01 9.23 11.28
N ALA A 8 35.02 10.05 10.21
CA ALA A 8 33.83 10.74 9.72
C ALA A 8 32.77 9.75 9.21
N LEU A 9 33.18 8.73 8.46
CA LEU A 9 32.27 7.66 8.00
C LEU A 9 31.67 6.89 9.19
N LYS A 10 32.50 6.58 10.20
CA LYS A 10 32.02 5.94 11.43
C LYS A 10 31.05 6.83 12.22
N SER A 11 31.19 8.15 12.18
CA SER A 11 30.23 9.07 12.82
C SER A 11 28.88 9.02 12.12
N ILE A 12 28.89 9.12 10.78
CA ILE A 12 27.67 9.09 9.95
C ILE A 12 26.92 7.76 10.14
N VAL A 13 27.65 6.64 10.13
CA VAL A 13 27.04 5.31 10.33
C VAL A 13 26.46 5.18 11.75
N LYS A 14 27.10 5.76 12.76
CA LYS A 14 26.57 5.75 14.13
C LYS A 14 25.31 6.58 14.26
N GLU A 15 25.30 7.78 13.70
CA GLU A 15 24.12 8.67 13.69
C GLU A 15 22.94 7.99 12.98
N CYS A 16 23.17 7.44 11.78
CA CYS A 16 22.15 6.73 11.02
C CYS A 16 21.61 5.48 11.75
N LEU A 17 22.46 4.71 12.42
CA LEU A 17 22.01 3.56 13.22
C LEU A 17 21.18 3.99 14.43
N VAL A 18 21.54 5.10 15.08
CA VAL A 18 20.77 5.64 16.21
C VAL A 18 19.40 6.14 15.74
N GLU A 19 19.33 6.78 14.58
CA GLU A 19 18.05 7.24 13.98
C GLU A 19 17.13 6.06 13.66
N ILE A 20 17.62 5.02 12.97
CA ILE A 20 16.82 3.84 12.65
C ILE A 20 16.32 3.13 13.91
N LEU A 21 17.12 3.09 14.97
CA LEU A 21 16.71 2.48 16.24
C LEU A 21 15.67 3.32 16.98
N GLN A 22 15.78 4.65 16.93
CA GLN A 22 14.77 5.54 17.49
C GLN A 22 13.46 5.42 16.72
N ASP A 23 13.51 5.44 15.38
CA ASP A 23 12.34 5.25 14.54
C ASP A 23 11.73 3.85 14.73
N GLY A 24 12.53 2.80 14.83
CA GLY A 24 12.04 1.43 15.01
C GLY A 24 11.45 1.15 16.40
N LEU A 25 12.04 1.70 17.47
CA LEU A 25 11.59 1.45 18.84
C LEU A 25 10.46 2.39 19.29
N LEU A 26 10.46 3.66 18.87
CA LEU A 26 9.42 4.63 19.23
C LEU A 26 8.13 4.43 18.42
N THR A 27 8.19 3.84 17.22
CA THR A 27 7.00 3.61 16.37
C THR A 27 6.12 2.44 16.81
N THR A 28 6.52 1.67 17.83
CA THR A 28 5.64 0.60 18.39
C THR A 28 4.61 1.10 19.40
N GLN A 29 4.65 2.37 19.81
CA GLN A 29 3.48 3.03 20.39
C GLN A 29 2.69 3.75 19.30
N GLU A 30 2.11 2.97 18.38
CA GLU A 30 0.83 3.38 17.83
C GLU A 30 -0.16 3.43 18.99
N VAL A 31 -0.22 4.58 19.67
CA VAL A 31 -1.42 4.98 20.37
C VAL A 31 -2.46 5.10 19.28
N ILE A 32 -3.18 4.00 19.06
CA ILE A 32 -4.40 3.95 18.28
C ILE A 32 -5.34 4.94 18.96
N ASN A 33 -5.27 6.19 18.53
CA ASN A 33 -6.18 7.23 18.94
C ASN A 33 -7.48 6.94 18.20
N GLU A 34 -8.26 6.00 18.76
CA GLU A 34 -9.62 5.75 18.34
C GLU A 34 -10.34 7.09 18.38
N SER A 35 -10.60 7.67 17.21
CA SER A 35 -11.46 8.83 17.09
C SER A 35 -12.88 8.38 17.38
N LYS A 36 -13.19 8.19 18.68
CA LYS A 36 -14.56 8.11 19.17
C LYS A 36 -15.26 9.34 18.61
N GLY A 37 -16.14 9.10 17.64
CA GLY A 37 -16.82 10.15 16.90
C GLY A 37 -17.35 11.19 17.87
N ARG A 38 -16.75 12.39 17.82
CA ARG A 38 -17.30 13.56 18.49
C ARG A 38 -18.67 13.78 17.87
N GLN A 39 -19.71 13.42 18.63
CA GLN A 39 -21.06 13.89 18.38
C GLN A 39 -20.97 15.42 18.20
N PRO A 40 -21.43 15.99 17.07
CA PRO A 40 -21.45 17.42 16.93
C PRO A 40 -22.44 17.99 17.94
N ASN A 41 -21.91 18.73 18.92
CA ASN A 41 -22.71 19.61 19.76
C ASN A 41 -23.57 20.48 18.83
N LYS A 42 -24.89 20.34 18.95
CA LYS A 42 -25.84 21.30 18.39
C LYS A 42 -25.69 22.61 19.16
N SER A 43 -24.72 23.44 18.78
CA SER A 43 -24.73 24.85 19.13
C SER A 43 -25.32 25.65 17.98
N SER A 44 -26.58 26.02 18.15
CA SER A 44 -27.22 27.11 17.45
C SER A 44 -26.41 28.39 17.61
N THR A 45 -26.04 29.06 16.52
CA THR A 45 -26.42 30.47 16.23
C THR A 45 -25.74 30.97 14.95
N GLN A 46 -26.38 31.98 14.38
CA GLN A 46 -26.33 32.48 13.02
C GLN A 46 -24.97 33.03 12.50
N ALA A 47 -24.93 33.05 11.16
CA ALA A 47 -24.30 34.06 10.29
C ALA A 47 -22.81 33.91 9.94
N LYS A 48 -22.52 33.60 8.67
CA LYS A 48 -22.27 34.60 7.62
C LYS A 48 -22.11 33.90 6.27
N ALA A 49 -22.61 34.55 5.22
CA ALA A 49 -22.62 34.09 3.85
C ALA A 49 -21.21 33.71 3.35
N SER A 50 -20.98 32.42 3.11
CA SER A 50 -19.83 31.96 2.32
C SER A 50 -20.26 31.83 0.86
N LEU A 51 -19.56 32.56 -0.01
CA LEU A 51 -19.55 32.44 -1.46
C LEU A 51 -19.84 31.01 -1.93
N ARG A 52 -20.92 30.84 -2.70
CA ARG A 52 -21.31 29.57 -3.32
C ARG A 52 -20.18 29.09 -4.23
N ARG A 53 -19.41 28.11 -3.77
CA ARG A 53 -18.55 27.31 -4.67
C ARG A 53 -19.48 26.40 -5.48
N VAL A 54 -19.68 26.73 -6.75
CA VAL A 54 -20.54 26.01 -7.71
C VAL A 54 -20.02 24.58 -8.05
N GLY A 55 -18.93 24.13 -7.43
CA GLY A 55 -18.24 22.88 -7.80
C GLY A 55 -18.53 21.65 -6.93
N LEU A 56 -19.32 21.75 -5.85
CA LEU A 56 -19.53 20.62 -4.91
C LEU A 56 -20.99 20.15 -4.79
N ASP A 57 -21.94 20.83 -5.42
CA ASP A 57 -23.38 20.53 -5.27
C ASP A 57 -23.85 19.30 -6.08
N ASN A 58 -22.96 18.69 -6.87
CA ASN A 58 -23.25 17.49 -7.68
C ASN A 58 -22.56 16.21 -7.19
N ILE A 59 -22.09 16.15 -5.94
CA ILE A 59 -21.64 14.89 -5.36
C ILE A 59 -22.86 14.04 -5.01
N LYS A 60 -23.41 13.36 -6.03
CA LYS A 60 -24.35 12.26 -5.83
C LYS A 60 -23.57 11.10 -5.24
N PHE A 61 -23.62 10.95 -3.92
CA PHE A 61 -23.34 9.66 -3.30
C PHE A 61 -24.46 8.71 -3.75
N SER A 62 -24.26 8.04 -4.89
CA SER A 62 -25.09 6.90 -5.23
C SER A 62 -24.91 5.91 -4.08
N LYS A 63 -25.99 5.71 -3.31
CA LYS A 63 -26.07 4.51 -2.48
C LYS A 63 -25.86 3.36 -3.46
N SER A 64 -24.72 2.69 -3.35
CA SER A 64 -24.38 1.51 -4.16
C SER A 64 -25.45 0.46 -3.88
N THR A 65 -26.53 0.51 -4.65
CA THR A 65 -27.44 -0.61 -4.72
C THR A 65 -26.65 -1.67 -5.47
N PRO A 66 -26.40 -2.85 -4.86
CA PRO A 66 -25.65 -3.88 -5.54
C PRO A 66 -26.39 -4.19 -6.83
N ASN A 67 -25.75 -3.91 -7.96
CA ASN A 67 -26.35 -4.08 -9.26
C ASN A 67 -26.67 -5.57 -9.42
N LYS A 68 -27.95 -5.95 -9.29
CA LYS A 68 -28.39 -7.35 -9.22
C LYS A 68 -28.00 -8.11 -10.49
N ASP A 69 -27.87 -7.38 -11.59
CA ASP A 69 -27.49 -7.92 -12.89
C ASP A 69 -25.99 -8.28 -12.94
N LEU A 70 -25.14 -7.49 -12.27
CA LEU A 70 -23.71 -7.78 -12.17
C LEU A 70 -23.43 -9.06 -11.38
N LYS A 71 -24.14 -9.28 -10.28
CA LYS A 71 -24.00 -10.52 -9.48
C LYS A 71 -24.41 -11.76 -10.26
N LYS A 72 -25.49 -11.68 -11.03
CA LYS A 72 -25.97 -12.79 -11.89
C LYS A 72 -24.96 -13.10 -12.99
N ASN A 73 -24.44 -12.07 -13.65
CA ASN A 73 -23.47 -12.24 -14.73
C ASN A 73 -22.16 -12.86 -14.22
N ILE A 74 -21.66 -12.44 -13.05
CA ILE A 74 -20.48 -13.04 -12.42
C ILE A 74 -20.73 -14.51 -12.08
N GLN A 75 -21.90 -14.84 -11.52
CA GLN A 75 -22.23 -16.20 -11.16
C GLN A 75 -22.39 -17.11 -12.39
N GLU A 76 -22.97 -16.60 -13.48
CA GLU A 76 -23.09 -17.34 -14.74
C GLU A 76 -21.72 -17.56 -15.41
N THR A 77 -20.86 -16.53 -15.39
CA THR A 77 -19.49 -16.62 -15.92
C THR A 77 -18.64 -17.59 -15.10
N ALA A 78 -18.72 -17.53 -13.77
CA ALA A 78 -17.99 -18.46 -12.91
C ALA A 78 -18.44 -19.91 -13.09
N ARG A 79 -19.70 -20.16 -13.46
CA ARG A 79 -20.22 -21.50 -13.80
C ARG A 79 -19.82 -21.97 -15.19
N SER A 80 -19.62 -21.05 -16.14
CA SER A 80 -19.14 -21.42 -17.48
C SER A 80 -17.63 -21.68 -17.51
N MET A 81 -16.87 -21.09 -16.57
CA MET A 81 -15.42 -21.27 -16.47
C MET A 81 -15.00 -22.60 -15.85
N THR A 82 -15.83 -23.19 -14.98
CA THR A 82 -15.50 -24.47 -14.32
C THR A 82 -16.74 -25.30 -14.04
N SER A 83 -16.59 -26.62 -14.17
CA SER A 83 -17.62 -27.60 -13.81
C SER A 83 -17.65 -27.93 -12.32
N ASP A 84 -16.65 -27.52 -11.55
CA ASP A 84 -16.58 -27.74 -10.10
C ASP A 84 -17.40 -26.66 -9.35
N PRO A 85 -18.46 -27.04 -8.61
CA PRO A 85 -19.30 -26.09 -7.87
C PRO A 85 -18.54 -25.32 -6.78
N VAL A 86 -17.51 -25.92 -6.17
CA VAL A 86 -16.72 -25.26 -5.12
C VAL A 86 -15.84 -24.19 -5.75
N LEU A 87 -15.11 -24.53 -6.82
CA LEU A 87 -14.27 -23.56 -7.52
C LEU A 87 -15.09 -22.42 -8.14
N SER A 88 -16.27 -22.72 -8.69
CA SER A 88 -17.19 -21.71 -9.22
C SER A 88 -17.60 -20.69 -8.15
N SER A 89 -17.86 -21.14 -6.92
CA SER A 89 -18.19 -20.24 -5.81
C SER A 89 -17.03 -19.31 -5.44
N ILE A 90 -15.79 -19.83 -5.41
CA ILE A 90 -14.58 -19.05 -5.14
C ILE A 90 -14.33 -18.01 -6.24
N LEU A 91 -14.49 -18.40 -7.51
CA LEU A 91 -14.33 -17.48 -8.64
C LEU A 91 -15.39 -16.36 -8.61
N ALA A 92 -16.63 -16.68 -8.24
CA ALA A 92 -17.68 -15.67 -8.09
C ALA A 92 -17.35 -14.70 -6.94
N ASP A 93 -16.91 -15.20 -5.79
CA ASP A 93 -16.58 -14.37 -4.63
C ASP A 93 -15.36 -13.48 -4.88
N THR A 94 -14.33 -14.01 -5.54
CA THR A 94 -13.12 -13.25 -5.93
C THR A 94 -13.43 -12.18 -6.97
N ALA A 95 -14.29 -12.47 -7.95
CA ALA A 95 -14.73 -11.49 -8.93
C ALA A 95 -15.59 -10.39 -8.30
N MET A 96 -16.43 -10.72 -7.30
CA MET A 96 -17.27 -9.73 -6.61
C MET A 96 -16.51 -8.85 -5.61
N THR A 97 -15.50 -9.39 -4.93
CA THR A 97 -14.82 -8.68 -3.84
C THR A 97 -13.43 -8.24 -4.29
N THR A 98 -12.49 -9.17 -4.34
CA THR A 98 -11.06 -8.90 -4.55
C THR A 98 -10.78 -8.16 -5.86
N LEU A 99 -11.38 -8.60 -6.96
CA LEU A 99 -11.17 -7.99 -8.28
C LEU A 99 -11.78 -6.57 -8.31
N GLN A 100 -12.95 -6.40 -7.72
CA GLN A 100 -13.61 -5.10 -7.63
C GLN A 100 -12.82 -4.13 -6.74
N ASP A 101 -12.20 -4.62 -5.66
CA ASP A 101 -11.34 -3.83 -4.77
C ASP A 101 -10.03 -3.44 -5.45
N GLN A 102 -9.43 -4.36 -6.23
CA GLN A 102 -8.26 -4.05 -7.05
C GLN A 102 -8.57 -2.99 -8.09
N PHE A 103 -9.68 -3.09 -8.81
CA PHE A 103 -10.07 -2.06 -9.78
C PHE A 103 -10.28 -0.70 -9.11
N GLN A 104 -10.99 -0.66 -7.97
CA GLN A 104 -11.19 0.59 -7.22
C GLN A 104 -9.88 1.18 -6.67
N ALA A 105 -8.93 0.33 -6.29
CA ALA A 105 -7.59 0.76 -5.87
C ALA A 105 -6.79 1.33 -7.05
N THR A 106 -6.89 0.72 -8.24
CA THR A 106 -6.23 1.24 -9.45
C THR A 106 -6.85 2.55 -9.95
N ASP A 107 -8.17 2.71 -9.85
CA ASP A 107 -8.88 3.90 -10.33
C ASP A 107 -8.66 5.12 -9.42
N LYS A 108 -8.40 4.90 -8.13
CA LYS A 108 -8.03 5.96 -7.17
C LYS A 108 -6.56 6.36 -7.20
N GLY A 109 -5.73 5.73 -8.03
CA GLY A 109 -4.32 6.07 -8.09
C GLY A 109 -3.52 5.04 -8.86
N SER A 110 -3.54 5.14 -10.19
CA SER A 110 -2.29 4.93 -10.91
C SER A 110 -1.24 5.85 -10.26
N PRO A 111 -0.04 5.37 -9.88
CA PRO A 111 1.00 6.18 -9.24
C PRO A 111 1.66 7.16 -10.24
N ALA A 112 0.88 7.77 -11.14
CA ALA A 112 1.34 8.62 -12.21
C ALA A 112 1.33 10.12 -11.86
N ALA A 113 0.72 10.53 -10.74
CA ALA A 113 0.57 11.95 -10.41
C ALA A 113 1.29 12.40 -9.11
N GLY A 114 2.17 11.57 -8.54
CA GLY A 114 2.92 11.94 -7.34
C GLY A 114 3.91 10.91 -6.80
N SER A 115 4.37 9.96 -7.63
CA SER A 115 5.41 9.02 -7.19
C SER A 115 6.81 9.58 -7.43
N ASP A 116 7.77 9.16 -6.60
CA ASP A 116 9.17 9.52 -6.73
C ASP A 116 9.75 9.00 -8.07
N ALA A 117 10.86 9.59 -8.52
CA ALA A 117 11.50 9.23 -9.78
C ALA A 117 11.83 7.72 -9.86
N ALA A 118 12.07 7.09 -8.71
CA ALA A 118 12.31 5.65 -8.59
C ALA A 118 11.08 4.81 -8.96
N THR A 119 9.89 5.16 -8.47
CA THR A 119 8.65 4.44 -8.81
C THR A 119 8.31 4.56 -10.30
N LEU A 120 8.52 5.74 -10.87
CA LEU A 120 8.26 5.98 -12.29
C LEU A 120 9.25 5.21 -13.18
N GLN A 121 10.49 5.08 -12.75
CA GLN A 121 11.49 4.27 -13.44
C GLN A 121 11.24 2.76 -13.28
N ALA A 122 10.81 2.31 -12.10
CA ALA A 122 10.45 0.92 -11.84
C ALA A 122 9.22 0.48 -12.67
N SER A 123 8.20 1.35 -12.80
CA SER A 123 7.01 1.04 -13.61
C SER A 123 7.30 0.91 -15.11
N ARG A 124 8.39 1.51 -15.59
CA ARG A 124 8.79 1.50 -17.01
C ARG A 124 9.83 0.42 -17.34
N SER A 125 10.47 -0.18 -16.34
CA SER A 125 11.51 -1.18 -16.54
C SER A 125 10.97 -2.59 -16.41
N ASN A 126 11.63 -3.54 -17.07
CA ASN A 126 11.28 -4.94 -16.97
C ASN A 126 11.76 -5.46 -15.60
N PRO A 127 10.95 -6.22 -14.84
CA PRO A 127 11.35 -6.77 -13.54
C PRO A 127 12.64 -7.60 -13.61
N GLN A 128 12.92 -8.24 -14.75
CA GLN A 128 14.16 -8.99 -14.94
C GLN A 128 15.41 -8.11 -14.95
N ASP A 129 15.29 -6.86 -15.37
CA ASP A 129 16.38 -5.88 -15.40
C ASP A 129 16.58 -5.21 -14.02
N LEU A 130 15.47 -4.92 -13.32
CA LEU A 130 15.49 -4.37 -11.96
C LEU A 130 16.10 -5.32 -10.92
N PHE A 131 15.79 -6.62 -11.04
CA PHE A 131 16.16 -7.63 -10.03
C PHE A 131 17.21 -8.64 -10.52
N GLY A 132 17.57 -8.68 -11.81
CA GLY A 132 18.39 -9.74 -12.40
C GLY A 132 19.74 -9.97 -11.74
N GLU A 133 20.61 -8.95 -11.70
CA GLU A 133 21.95 -9.09 -11.11
C GLU A 133 21.99 -8.91 -9.58
N SER A 134 20.92 -8.33 -9.02
CA SER A 134 20.86 -7.94 -7.62
C SER A 134 20.19 -9.00 -6.75
N ALA A 135 19.22 -9.75 -7.27
CA ALA A 135 18.42 -10.72 -6.51
C ALA A 135 19.27 -11.82 -5.87
N SER A 136 20.31 -12.30 -6.56
CA SER A 136 21.25 -13.27 -6.00
C SER A 136 21.97 -12.73 -4.77
N LYS A 137 22.33 -11.43 -4.77
CA LYS A 137 23.00 -10.78 -3.63
C LYS A 137 22.09 -10.63 -2.41
N TRP A 138 20.78 -10.47 -2.62
CA TRP A 138 19.80 -10.47 -1.54
C TRP A 138 19.63 -11.87 -0.93
N ALA A 139 19.61 -12.92 -1.77
CA ALA A 139 19.57 -14.29 -1.31
C ALA A 139 20.85 -14.65 -0.53
N ASP A 140 22.01 -14.26 -1.02
CA ASP A 140 23.29 -14.47 -0.33
C ASP A 140 23.34 -13.71 1.00
N LEU A 141 22.80 -12.49 1.09
CA LEU A 141 22.71 -11.77 2.36
C LEU A 141 21.73 -12.43 3.35
N ALA A 142 20.57 -12.90 2.86
CA ALA A 142 19.54 -13.50 3.71
C ALA A 142 19.91 -14.90 4.21
N PHE A 143 20.65 -15.67 3.41
CA PHE A 143 21.01 -17.06 3.69
C PHE A 143 22.52 -17.29 3.85
N SER A 144 23.33 -16.23 3.92
CA SER A 144 24.75 -16.40 4.22
C SER A 144 24.91 -17.11 5.57
N PRO A 145 25.76 -18.16 5.63
CA PRO A 145 25.99 -18.86 6.88
C PRO A 145 26.57 -17.86 7.89
N SER A 146 25.87 -17.69 9.01
CA SER A 146 26.33 -16.90 10.14
C SER A 146 27.73 -17.36 10.53
N SER A 147 28.71 -16.45 10.56
CA SER A 147 30.11 -16.77 10.89
C SER A 147 30.32 -17.32 12.32
N ARG A 148 29.25 -17.61 13.06
CA ARG A 148 29.28 -18.30 14.35
C ARG A 148 29.38 -19.83 14.24
N ASP A 149 29.12 -20.43 13.08
CA ASP A 149 29.13 -21.90 12.92
C ASP A 149 30.47 -22.49 12.44
N VAL A 150 31.52 -21.66 12.25
CA VAL A 150 32.85 -22.10 11.75
C VAL A 150 33.88 -22.29 12.89
N LEU A 151 33.43 -22.53 14.13
CA LEU A 151 34.31 -22.89 15.25
C LEU A 151 33.88 -24.21 15.91
N LYS A 152 34.22 -25.33 15.26
CA LYS A 152 34.66 -26.60 15.88
C LYS A 152 35.13 -27.55 14.77
N PRO A 153 36.17 -28.38 14.97
CA PRO A 153 36.25 -29.40 16.03
C PRO A 153 36.93 -28.97 17.33
#